data_AF-A0A2J0LB89-F1
#
_entry.id   AF-A0A2J0LB89-F1
#
_cell.length_a   1.000
_cell.length_b   1.000
_cell.length_c   1.000
_cell.angle_alpha   90.00
_cell.angle_beta   90.00
_cell.angle_gamma   90.00
#
_symmetry.space_group_name_H-M   'P 1'
#
loop_
_entity.id
_entity.type
_entity.pdbx_description
1 polymer ?
#
loop_
_entity_poly.entity_id
_entity_poly.type
_entity_poly.pdbx_seq_one_letter_code
_entity_poly.pdbx_strand_id
1 'polypeptide(L)'
;MKKKYDLSNDYRWKIFLTAVLEGQADRVIAEFPRSLSLTAHDCKIFAQANSAIDFLSRLCKNSLSPSGVYGVLKPLAPEQCIYLLCRASRAQVLRRLDRFLKKDQFVVLAIDGNDVKVLGATGAKIGEVLKETLDRKIDTGLKSKSQEISFVRGLLNV
;
A
#
# COMPACT_ATOMS: atom_id res chain seq x y z
N MET A 1 -7.58 9.64 -24.92
CA MET A 1 -7.66 8.96 -23.60
C MET A 1 -6.26 8.91 -22.98
N LYS A 2 -5.99 9.68 -21.92
CA LYS A 2 -4.71 9.59 -21.18
C LYS A 2 -4.70 8.28 -20.37
N LYS A 3 -3.65 7.45 -20.49
CA LYS A 3 -3.49 6.20 -19.72
C LYS A 3 -3.54 6.53 -18.22
N LYS A 4 -4.62 6.15 -17.53
CA LYS A 4 -4.88 6.51 -16.13
C LYS A 4 -3.95 5.80 -15.14
N TYR A 5 -3.32 4.70 -15.57
CA TYR A 5 -2.26 3.97 -14.88
C TYR A 5 -1.26 3.50 -15.94
N ASP A 6 0.03 3.49 -15.63
CA ASP A 6 1.04 2.93 -16.53
C ASP A 6 0.96 1.40 -16.54
N LEU A 7 -0.04 0.90 -17.27
CA LEU A 7 -0.12 -0.50 -17.66
C LEU A 7 0.68 -0.65 -18.95
N SER A 8 2.01 -0.51 -18.85
CA SER A 8 2.90 -0.95 -19.92
C SER A 8 2.56 -2.40 -20.28
N ASN A 9 2.88 -2.82 -21.51
CA ASN A 9 2.48 -4.13 -22.01
C ASN A 9 2.99 -5.28 -21.10
N ASP A 10 4.09 -5.04 -20.39
CA ASP A 10 4.80 -6.00 -19.53
C ASP A 10 4.05 -6.40 -18.24
N TYR A 11 3.04 -5.65 -17.81
CA TYR A 11 2.34 -5.92 -16.53
C TYR A 11 0.94 -6.48 -16.70
N ARG A 12 0.34 -6.35 -17.89
CA ARG A 12 -1.06 -6.75 -18.14
C ARG A 12 -1.26 -8.25 -18.00
N TRP A 13 -0.34 -9.03 -18.57
CA TRP A 13 -0.43 -10.48 -18.52
C TRP A 13 -0.37 -11.00 -17.08
N LYS A 14 0.36 -10.32 -16.18
CA LYS A 14 0.38 -10.67 -14.74
C LYS A 14 -0.99 -10.49 -14.11
N ILE A 15 -1.68 -9.38 -14.40
CA ILE A 15 -3.03 -9.13 -13.87
C ILE A 15 -4.02 -10.20 -14.37
N PHE A 16 -3.98 -10.53 -15.67
CA PHE A 16 -4.83 -11.59 -16.22
C PHE A 16 -4.50 -12.95 -15.64
N LEU A 17 -3.22 -13.26 -15.49
CA LEU A 17 -2.79 -14.52 -14.90
C LEU A 17 -3.21 -14.63 -13.42
N THR A 18 -3.10 -13.54 -12.65
CA THR A 18 -3.65 -13.49 -11.28
C THR A 18 -5.15 -13.80 -11.27
N ALA A 19 -5.92 -13.29 -12.22
CA ALA A 19 -7.35 -13.59 -12.34
C ALA A 19 -7.62 -15.07 -12.65
N VAL A 20 -6.79 -15.71 -13.48
CA VAL A 20 -6.89 -17.14 -13.82
C VAL A 20 -6.50 -18.02 -12.63
N LEU A 21 -5.48 -17.62 -11.87
CA LEU A 21 -4.99 -18.35 -10.71
C LEU A 21 -5.88 -18.20 -9.48
N GLU A 22 -6.75 -17.18 -9.43
CA GLU A 22 -7.70 -17.02 -8.34
C GLU A 22 -8.69 -18.21 -8.28
N GLY A 23 -8.91 -18.73 -7.08
CA GLY A 23 -9.74 -19.90 -6.83
C GLY A 23 -9.03 -21.24 -7.05
N GLN A 24 -7.79 -21.23 -7.53
CA GLN A 24 -6.95 -22.44 -7.61
C GLN A 24 -6.39 -22.79 -6.23
N ALA A 25 -6.04 -24.06 -6.04
CA ALA A 25 -5.38 -24.51 -4.82
C ALA A 25 -4.01 -23.83 -4.65
N ASP A 26 -3.64 -23.49 -3.42
CA ASP A 26 -2.39 -22.77 -3.12
C ASP A 26 -1.15 -23.50 -3.65
N ARG A 27 -1.18 -24.84 -3.68
CA ARG A 27 -0.12 -25.66 -4.30
C ARG A 27 0.06 -25.35 -5.79
N VAL A 28 -1.03 -25.21 -6.54
CA VAL A 28 -1.00 -24.85 -7.96
C VAL A 28 -0.44 -23.45 -8.12
N ILE A 29 -0.89 -22.50 -7.29
CA ILE A 29 -0.40 -21.11 -7.31
C ILE A 29 1.09 -21.03 -6.98
N ALA A 30 1.61 -21.91 -6.12
CA ALA A 30 3.02 -21.94 -5.75
C ALA A 30 3.92 -22.64 -6.79
N GLU A 31 3.42 -23.69 -7.44
CA GLU A 31 4.17 -24.48 -8.43
C GLU A 31 4.16 -23.82 -9.83
N PHE A 32 3.05 -23.19 -10.21
CA PHE A 32 2.84 -22.63 -11.55
C PHE A 32 3.84 -21.52 -11.94
N PRO A 33 4.18 -20.54 -11.07
CA PRO A 33 5.21 -19.55 -11.39
C PRO A 33 6.61 -20.16 -11.54
N ARG A 34 6.89 -21.25 -10.81
CA ARG A 34 8.19 -21.92 -10.82
C ARG A 34 8.41 -22.70 -12.12
N SER A 35 7.37 -23.35 -12.65
CA SER A 35 7.45 -24.08 -13.92
C SER A 35 7.66 -23.16 -15.13
N LEU A 36 7.30 -21.88 -15.01
CA LEU A 36 7.47 -20.86 -16.05
C LEU A 36 8.73 -19.99 -15.87
N SER A 37 9.63 -20.36 -14.95
CA SER A 37 10.86 -19.61 -14.64
C SER A 37 10.61 -18.13 -14.30
N LEU A 38 9.49 -17.83 -13.61
CA LEU A 38 9.14 -16.46 -13.22
C LEU A 38 10.00 -15.96 -12.06
N THR A 39 10.12 -14.64 -11.95
CA THR A 39 10.97 -14.00 -10.93
C THR A 39 10.37 -14.14 -9.53
N ALA A 40 11.20 -13.98 -8.48
CA ALA A 40 10.71 -13.95 -7.09
C ALA A 40 9.66 -12.85 -6.86
N HIS A 41 9.76 -11.74 -7.59
CA HIS A 41 8.78 -10.66 -7.57
C HIS A 41 7.43 -11.14 -8.13
N ASP A 42 7.44 -11.85 -9.26
CA ASP A 42 6.23 -12.41 -9.86
C ASP A 42 5.58 -13.46 -8.95
N CYS A 43 6.37 -14.34 -8.34
CA CYS A 43 5.88 -15.29 -7.33
C CYS A 43 5.15 -14.57 -6.19
N LYS A 44 5.66 -13.42 -5.72
CA LYS A 44 5.00 -12.61 -4.69
C LYS A 44 3.67 -12.03 -5.16
N ILE A 45 3.57 -11.62 -6.44
CA ILE A 45 2.32 -11.12 -7.03
C ILE A 45 1.25 -12.22 -7.00
N PHE A 46 1.59 -13.43 -7.45
CA PHE A 46 0.64 -14.54 -7.57
C PHE A 46 0.30 -15.22 -6.25
N ALA A 47 1.21 -15.24 -5.27
CA ALA A 47 0.99 -15.86 -3.96
C ALA A 47 -0.23 -15.32 -3.19
N GLN A 48 -0.74 -14.15 -3.58
CA GLN A 48 -1.91 -13.53 -2.94
C GLN A 48 -3.15 -13.51 -3.82
N ALA A 49 -3.17 -14.29 -4.92
CA ALA A 49 -4.30 -14.33 -5.84
C ALA A 49 -5.62 -14.67 -5.11
N ASN A 50 -5.58 -15.62 -4.17
CA ASN A 50 -6.74 -16.04 -3.37
C ASN A 50 -7.13 -15.05 -2.26
N SER A 51 -6.25 -14.12 -1.88
CA SER A 51 -6.52 -13.18 -0.77
C SER A 51 -7.26 -11.91 -1.21
N ALA A 52 -7.64 -11.80 -2.49
CA ALA A 52 -8.25 -10.59 -3.03
C ALA A 52 -9.54 -10.20 -2.28
N ILE A 53 -10.38 -11.17 -1.94
CA ILE A 53 -11.61 -10.95 -1.17
C ILE A 53 -11.30 -10.37 0.22
N ASP A 54 -10.25 -10.86 0.89
CA ASP A 54 -9.84 -10.38 2.21
C ASP A 54 -9.34 -8.93 2.16
N PHE A 55 -8.56 -8.58 1.14
CA PHE A 55 -8.15 -7.19 0.95
C PHE A 55 -9.35 -6.29 0.65
N LEU A 56 -10.25 -6.71 -0.23
CA LEU A 56 -11.46 -5.94 -0.54
C LEU A 56 -12.37 -5.78 0.67
N SER A 57 -12.53 -6.81 1.50
CA SER A 57 -13.36 -6.75 2.72
C SER A 57 -12.77 -5.77 3.74
N ARG A 58 -11.44 -5.76 3.92
CA ARG A 58 -10.75 -4.76 4.74
C ARG A 58 -10.96 -3.35 4.21
N LEU A 59 -10.85 -3.16 2.89
CA LEU A 59 -11.09 -1.88 2.22
C LEU A 59 -12.56 -1.46 2.20
N CYS A 60 -13.51 -2.34 2.52
CA CYS A 60 -14.93 -2.02 2.63
C CYS A 60 -15.32 -1.39 3.97
N LYS A 61 -14.43 -1.40 4.98
CA LYS A 61 -14.76 -0.85 6.31
C LYS A 61 -15.05 0.65 6.24
N ASN A 62 -16.23 1.08 6.70
CA ASN A 62 -16.68 2.47 6.56
C ASN A 62 -15.74 3.46 7.26
N SER A 63 -15.29 3.15 8.48
CA SER A 63 -14.40 3.97 9.30
C SER A 63 -12.91 3.88 8.95
N LEU A 64 -12.55 3.20 7.85
CA LEU A 64 -11.14 3.07 7.47
C LEU A 64 -10.59 4.42 6.99
N SER A 65 -9.62 4.95 7.73
CA SER A 65 -8.89 6.18 7.41
C SER A 65 -8.02 6.00 6.15
N PRO A 66 -7.62 7.10 5.49
CA PRO A 66 -6.63 7.07 4.42
C PRO A 66 -5.32 6.37 4.81
N SER A 67 -4.78 6.61 6.00
CA SER A 67 -3.63 5.91 6.57
C SER A 67 -3.89 4.40 6.75
N GLY A 68 -5.10 4.04 7.18
CA GLY A 68 -5.55 2.65 7.24
C GLY A 68 -5.60 1.97 5.86
N VAL A 69 -6.06 2.68 4.83
CA VAL A 69 -6.00 2.22 3.44
C VAL A 69 -4.55 2.02 3.00
N TYR A 70 -3.68 2.98 3.30
CA TYR A 70 -2.25 2.89 3.02
C TYR A 70 -1.64 1.66 3.70
N GLY A 71 -1.93 1.40 4.97
CA GLY A 71 -1.45 0.21 5.69
C GLY A 71 -1.93 -1.12 5.09
N VAL A 72 -3.12 -1.15 4.50
CA VAL A 72 -3.64 -2.34 3.79
C VAL A 72 -2.92 -2.56 2.46
N LEU A 73 -2.67 -1.50 1.70
CA LEU A 73 -2.20 -1.58 0.32
C LEU A 73 -0.68 -1.50 0.16
N LYS A 74 0.05 -0.83 1.08
CA LYS A 74 1.50 -0.66 1.00
C LYS A 74 2.31 -1.97 0.94
N PRO A 75 1.91 -3.07 1.60
CA PRO A 75 2.62 -4.35 1.48
C PRO A 75 2.49 -5.02 0.10
N LEU A 76 1.50 -4.60 -0.70
CA LEU A 76 1.18 -5.15 -2.00
C LEU A 76 2.05 -4.56 -3.10
N ALA A 77 2.31 -5.36 -4.13
CA ALA A 77 2.86 -4.87 -5.38
C ALA A 77 1.84 -3.97 -6.11
N PRO A 78 2.29 -3.00 -6.92
CA PRO A 78 1.38 -2.16 -7.72
C PRO A 78 0.40 -2.96 -8.58
N GLU A 79 0.84 -4.07 -9.17
CA GLU A 79 0.02 -4.97 -9.99
C GLU A 79 -1.11 -5.62 -9.19
N GLN A 80 -0.83 -5.99 -7.94
CA GLN A 80 -1.86 -6.52 -7.03
C GLN A 80 -2.89 -5.45 -6.70
N CYS A 81 -2.46 -4.20 -6.47
CA CYS A 81 -3.38 -3.08 -6.24
C CYS A 81 -4.26 -2.80 -7.47
N ILE A 82 -3.70 -2.91 -8.68
CA ILE A 82 -4.45 -2.77 -9.93
C ILE A 82 -5.42 -3.95 -10.10
N TYR A 83 -5.01 -5.18 -9.79
CA TYR A 83 -5.90 -6.33 -9.80
C TYR A 83 -7.11 -6.12 -8.87
N LEU A 84 -6.86 -5.65 -7.64
CA LEU A 84 -7.92 -5.26 -6.71
C LEU A 84 -8.84 -4.17 -7.28
N LEU A 85 -8.28 -3.20 -8.02
CA LEU A 85 -9.05 -2.15 -8.68
C LEU A 85 -9.98 -2.72 -9.75
N CYS A 86 -9.52 -3.70 -10.55
CA CYS A 86 -10.35 -4.40 -11.53
C CYS A 86 -11.45 -5.24 -10.88
N ARG A 87 -11.18 -5.80 -9.68
CA ARG A 87 -12.13 -6.64 -8.93
C ARG A 87 -13.14 -5.85 -8.10
N ALA A 88 -12.82 -4.60 -7.74
CA ALA A 88 -13.66 -3.81 -6.85
C ALA A 88 -14.95 -3.35 -7.54
N SER A 89 -16.09 -3.76 -7.00
CA SER A 89 -17.41 -3.31 -7.47
C SER A 89 -17.95 -2.09 -6.72
N ARG A 90 -17.48 -1.85 -5.48
CA ARG A 90 -17.97 -0.76 -4.63
C ARG A 90 -17.25 0.55 -4.93
N ALA A 91 -18.02 1.61 -5.22
CA ALA A 91 -17.48 2.93 -5.54
C ALA A 91 -16.53 3.50 -4.46
N GLN A 92 -16.79 3.23 -3.18
CA GLN A 92 -15.90 3.64 -2.09
C GLN A 92 -14.53 2.97 -2.17
N VAL A 93 -14.48 1.67 -2.44
CA VAL A 93 -13.24 0.90 -2.57
C VAL A 93 -12.45 1.37 -3.79
N LEU A 94 -13.14 1.60 -4.92
CA LEU A 94 -12.55 2.17 -6.14
C LEU A 94 -11.89 3.53 -5.87
N ARG A 95 -12.55 4.43 -5.13
CA ARG A 95 -11.97 5.72 -4.75
C ARG A 95 -10.74 5.58 -3.86
N ARG A 96 -10.75 4.62 -2.92
CA ARG A 96 -9.61 4.34 -2.02
C ARG A 96 -8.40 3.83 -2.81
N LEU A 97 -8.60 2.86 -3.70
CA LEU A 97 -7.55 2.32 -4.57
C LEU A 97 -7.01 3.38 -5.53
N ASP A 98 -7.89 4.17 -6.18
CA ASP A 98 -7.48 5.26 -7.08
C ASP A 98 -6.62 6.31 -6.35
N ARG A 99 -7.03 6.72 -5.15
CA ARG A 99 -6.28 7.67 -4.32
C ARG A 99 -4.91 7.11 -3.92
N PHE A 100 -4.85 5.85 -3.46
CA PHE A 100 -3.59 5.22 -3.09
C PHE A 100 -2.62 5.16 -4.26
N LEU A 101 -3.07 4.64 -5.41
CA LEU A 101 -2.26 4.47 -6.62
C LEU A 101 -1.77 5.80 -7.21
N LYS A 102 -2.46 6.91 -6.99
CA LYS A 102 -2.06 8.22 -7.54
C LYS A 102 -1.31 9.10 -6.56
N LYS A 103 -1.54 8.94 -5.26
CA LYS A 103 -1.12 9.91 -4.26
C LYS A 103 -0.47 9.24 -3.07
N ASP A 104 -1.22 8.46 -2.29
CA ASP A 104 -0.78 8.07 -0.94
C ASP A 104 0.50 7.21 -0.98
N GLN A 105 0.70 6.38 -2.02
CA GLN A 105 1.91 5.54 -2.14
C GLN A 105 3.23 6.33 -2.29
N PHE A 106 3.15 7.59 -2.75
CA PHE A 106 4.29 8.47 -3.00
C PHE A 106 4.53 9.47 -1.86
N VAL A 107 3.74 9.41 -0.78
CA VAL A 107 3.92 10.28 0.38
C VAL A 107 5.20 9.89 1.11
N VAL A 108 6.09 10.85 1.30
CA VAL A 108 7.32 10.73 2.09
C VAL A 108 7.35 11.81 3.17
N LEU A 109 7.99 11.51 4.30
CA LEU A 109 8.27 12.52 5.33
C LEU A 109 9.43 13.41 4.90
N ALA A 110 9.40 14.67 5.33
CA ALA A 110 10.52 15.59 5.20
C ALA A 110 11.48 15.48 6.39
N ILE A 111 11.01 14.91 7.51
CA ILE A 111 11.84 14.53 8.65
C ILE A 111 12.39 13.11 8.50
N ASP A 112 13.53 12.85 9.13
CA ASP A 112 14.13 11.52 9.24
C ASP A 112 14.29 11.06 10.70
N GLY A 113 14.90 9.89 10.90
CA GLY A 113 15.12 9.36 12.24
C GLY A 113 16.07 10.19 13.10
N ASN A 114 16.98 10.96 12.49
CA ASN A 114 17.90 11.81 13.22
C ASN A 114 17.17 13.05 13.77
N ASP A 115 16.28 13.65 12.97
CA ASP A 115 15.41 14.75 13.44
C ASP A 115 14.60 14.32 14.67
N VAL A 116 13.98 13.13 14.63
CA VAL A 116 13.19 12.60 15.75
C VAL A 116 14.07 12.25 16.96
N LYS A 117 15.30 11.79 16.74
CA LYS A 117 16.27 11.50 17.80
C LYS A 117 16.69 12.77 18.56
N VAL A 118 16.94 13.86 17.84
CA VAL A 118 17.26 15.18 18.45
C VAL A 118 16.10 15.69 19.30
N LEU A 119 14.86 15.33 18.96
CA LEU A 119 13.66 15.65 19.74
C LEU A 119 13.45 14.72 20.96
N GLY A 120 14.34 13.76 21.20
CA GLY A 120 14.36 12.96 22.42
C GLY A 120 13.87 11.51 22.30
N ALA A 121 13.49 11.04 21.11
CA ALA A 121 13.12 9.62 20.93
C ALA A 121 14.34 8.72 20.72
N THR A 122 14.28 7.47 21.17
CA THR A 122 15.36 6.49 21.02
C THR A 122 14.83 5.12 20.62
N GLY A 123 15.68 4.32 19.97
CA GLY A 123 15.38 2.92 19.61
C GLY A 123 14.09 2.75 18.79
N ALA A 124 13.28 1.77 19.16
CA ALA A 124 12.00 1.46 18.50
C ALA A 124 11.04 2.65 18.45
N LYS A 125 11.14 3.58 19.42
CA LYS A 125 10.25 4.74 19.49
C LYS A 125 10.40 5.68 18.29
N ILE A 126 11.59 5.76 17.69
CA ILE A 126 11.82 6.55 16.48
C ILE A 126 10.94 6.03 15.34
N GLY A 127 10.89 4.72 15.13
CA GLY A 127 10.08 4.09 14.09
C GLY A 127 8.58 4.29 14.32
N GLU A 128 8.12 4.18 15.56
CA GLU A 128 6.73 4.45 15.93
C GLU A 128 6.32 5.89 15.63
N VAL A 129 7.15 6.86 16.03
CA VAL A 129 6.87 8.29 15.81
C VAL A 129 6.89 8.64 14.34
N LEU A 130 7.84 8.13 13.56
CA LEU A 130 7.88 8.32 12.11
C LEU A 130 6.64 7.70 11.45
N LYS A 131 6.23 6.50 11.86
CA LYS A 131 5.01 5.86 11.35
C LYS A 131 3.77 6.70 11.65
N GLU A 132 3.58 7.12 12.89
CA GLU A 132 2.44 7.95 13.31
C GLU A 132 2.43 9.29 12.56
N THR A 133 3.60 9.89 12.34
CA THR A 133 3.74 11.14 11.56
C THR A 133 3.37 10.93 10.10
N LEU A 134 3.76 9.81 9.50
CA LEU A 134 3.39 9.45 8.13
C LEU A 134 1.88 9.23 8.02
N ASP A 135 1.29 8.49 8.96
CA ASP A 135 -0.15 8.22 9.01
C ASP A 135 -0.93 9.54 9.13
N ARG A 136 -0.49 10.44 10.04
CA ARG A 136 -1.05 11.79 10.18
C ARG A 136 -0.93 12.61 8.90
N LYS A 137 0.21 12.53 8.21
CA LYS A 137 0.45 13.23 6.94
C LYS A 137 -0.50 12.73 5.84
N ILE A 138 -0.76 11.43 5.77
CA ILE A 138 -1.69 10.85 4.80
C ILE A 138 -3.14 11.25 5.11
N ASP A 139 -3.52 11.29 6.38
CA ASP A 139 -4.89 11.61 6.81
C ASP A 139 -5.22 13.09 6.71
N THR A 140 -4.31 13.96 7.17
CA THR A 140 -4.57 15.40 7.32
C THR A 140 -3.79 16.29 6.36
N GLY A 141 -2.78 15.75 5.68
CA GLY A 141 -2.01 16.47 4.68
C GLY A 141 -0.96 17.43 5.24
N LEU A 142 -0.20 17.01 6.28
CA LEU A 142 0.99 17.77 6.74
C LEU A 142 1.88 18.13 5.53
N LYS A 143 2.11 19.43 5.32
CA LYS A 143 2.72 19.95 4.08
C LYS A 143 4.20 20.27 4.20
N SER A 144 4.69 20.53 5.41
CA SER A 144 6.04 21.04 5.62
C SER A 144 6.78 20.31 6.74
N LYS A 145 8.12 20.35 6.68
CA LYS A 145 9.00 19.83 7.73
C LYS A 145 8.68 20.44 9.11
N SER A 146 8.34 21.74 9.15
CA SER A 146 7.94 22.41 10.39
C SER A 146 6.65 21.83 10.99
N GLN A 147 5.63 21.53 10.17
CA GLN A 147 4.40 20.90 10.64
C GLN A 147 4.65 19.47 11.15
N GLU A 148 5.52 18.71 10.48
CA GLU A 148 5.92 17.38 10.92
C GLU A 148 6.66 17.44 12.26
N ILE A 149 7.63 18.36 12.43
CA ILE A 149 8.33 18.56 13.72
C ILE A 149 7.37 18.97 14.84
N SER A 150 6.45 19.90 14.58
CA SER A 150 5.45 20.31 15.56
C SER A 150 4.56 19.14 15.99
N PHE A 151 4.19 18.27 15.06
CA PHE A 151 3.43 17.06 15.38
C PHE A 151 4.25 16.08 16.24
N VAL A 152 5.51 15.85 15.88
CA VAL A 152 6.42 14.98 16.66
C VAL A 152 6.63 15.51 18.09
N ARG A 153 6.81 16.82 18.26
CA ARG A 153 6.90 17.46 19.58
C ARG A 153 5.66 17.19 20.43
N GLY A 154 4.48 17.35 19.84
CA GLY A 154 3.21 17.02 20.49
C GLY A 154 3.11 15.54 20.90
N LEU A 155 3.64 14.61 20.10
CA LEU A 155 3.66 13.18 20.45
C LEU A 155 4.64 12.84 21.58
N LEU A 156 5.75 13.54 21.65
CA LEU A 156 6.81 13.31 22.64
C LEU A 156 6.59 14.14 23.94
N ASN A 157 5.61 15.04 23.95
CA ASN A 157 5.35 16.01 25.03
C ASN A 157 6.56 16.92 25.35
N VAL A 158 7.24 17.42 24.31
CA VAL A 158 8.45 18.28 24.39
C VAL A 158 8.33 19.54 23.56
#